data_AF-A0A7S2WVS2-F1
#
_entry.id   AF-A0A7S2WVS2-F1
#
_cell.length_a   1.000
_cell.length_b   1.000
_cell.length_c   1.000
_cell.angle_alpha   90.00
_cell.angle_beta   90.00
_cell.angle_gamma   90.00
#
_symmetry.space_group_name_H-M   'P 1'
#
loop_
_entity.id
_entity.type
_entity.pdbx_description
1 polymer ?
#
loop_
_entity_poly.entity_id
_entity_poly.type
_entity_poly.pdbx_seq_one_letter_code
_entity_poly.pdbx_strand_id
1 'polypeptide(L)'
;EIFVPLKSPLEPPLAYVRPTSTMDLKPGHPHMSIEGRVYLPYLNQWQGLSHNLVTLCDEMARVFGLDPPVFARVSAAGGAAGAGSGGAGARGGSRISPSPRREEPSSQSPRPPPTYRDAVEDTDKVLEKRLTERLQENLKHFYRDIGLEIDSEYSKQKTLQTNSQRIAADLGAFAQQKRDLVAQIQVAQESVSRLDLWLAERASEADQAAAQQHKADGSSCGFDVDRVLTAMDPCSEKILELVSENTAIEDALFALDRALNHDTIDITTFLREVRKLSRNQFLCRAHTKKLVEVQTTDAHPDRQHLHP
;
A
#
# COMPACT_ATOMS: atom_id res chain seq x y z
N GLU A 1 15.99 -17.35 0.20
CA GLU A 1 16.21 -17.10 -1.24
C GLU A 1 14.91 -16.58 -1.84
N ILE A 2 14.96 -15.55 -2.69
CA ILE A 2 13.78 -15.04 -3.40
C ILE A 2 14.07 -15.11 -4.90
N PHE A 3 13.22 -15.81 -5.63
CA PHE A 3 13.29 -15.97 -7.08
C PHE A 3 12.34 -14.99 -7.75
N VAL A 4 12.87 -14.17 -8.66
CA VAL A 4 12.09 -13.16 -9.40
C VAL A 4 11.90 -13.66 -10.84
N PRO A 5 10.65 -13.84 -11.31
CA PRO A 5 10.37 -14.27 -12.69
C PRO A 5 10.82 -13.23 -13.73
N LEU A 6 11.08 -13.70 -14.96
CA LEU A 6 11.42 -12.86 -16.12
C LEU A 6 10.31 -11.85 -16.51
N LYS A 7 9.08 -12.09 -16.06
CA LYS A 7 7.91 -11.22 -16.26
C LYS A 7 7.61 -10.31 -15.06
N SER A 8 8.62 -10.04 -14.23
CA SER A 8 8.53 -9.04 -13.17
C SER A 8 8.27 -7.65 -13.78
N PRO A 9 7.29 -6.88 -13.31
CA PRO A 9 6.58 -7.02 -12.03
C PRO A 9 5.17 -7.66 -12.10
N LEU A 10 4.71 -8.13 -13.26
CA LEU A 10 3.35 -8.69 -13.42
C LEU A 10 3.11 -10.01 -12.68
N GLU A 11 4.15 -10.79 -12.47
CA GLU A 11 4.09 -12.11 -11.80
C GLU A 11 4.71 -12.04 -10.40
N PRO A 12 4.11 -12.67 -9.37
CA PRO A 12 4.65 -12.64 -8.02
C PRO A 12 6.01 -13.34 -7.89
N PRO A 13 6.91 -12.83 -7.05
CA PRO A 13 8.16 -13.51 -6.73
C PRO A 13 7.93 -14.77 -5.89
N LEU A 14 8.77 -15.79 -6.06
CA LEU A 14 8.73 -17.04 -5.30
C LEU A 14 9.77 -16.98 -4.18
N ALA A 15 9.33 -17.01 -2.93
CA ALA A 15 10.21 -16.96 -1.75
C ALA A 15 10.38 -18.34 -1.10
N TYR A 16 11.63 -18.70 -0.78
CA TYR A 16 12.02 -19.94 -0.11
C TYR A 16 12.90 -19.66 1.10
N VAL A 17 12.65 -20.39 2.19
CA VAL A 17 13.52 -20.45 3.37
C VAL A 17 14.40 -21.69 3.23
N ARG A 18 15.72 -21.49 3.17
CA ARG A 18 16.69 -22.58 3.22
C ARG A 18 17.33 -22.61 4.60
N PRO A 19 17.13 -23.68 5.40
CA PRO A 19 17.81 -23.82 6.66
C PRO A 19 19.30 -24.12 6.44
N THR A 20 20.14 -23.66 7.36
CA THR A 20 21.57 -24.01 7.42
C THR A 20 21.76 -25.44 7.94
N SER A 21 22.96 -26.03 7.83
CA SER A 21 23.24 -27.43 8.25
C SER A 21 22.94 -27.75 9.73
N THR A 22 22.75 -26.73 10.57
CA THR A 22 22.43 -26.85 12.00
C THR A 22 20.98 -26.43 12.32
N MET A 23 20.14 -26.22 11.31
CA MET A 23 18.76 -25.74 11.45
C MET A 23 17.78 -26.67 10.74
N ASP A 24 16.57 -26.78 11.28
CA ASP A 24 15.46 -27.51 10.67
C ASP A 24 14.25 -26.58 10.51
N LEU A 25 13.46 -26.82 9.46
CA LEU A 25 12.24 -26.08 9.16
C LEU A 25 11.11 -26.51 10.11
N LYS A 26 10.33 -25.56 10.62
CA LYS A 26 9.15 -25.86 11.47
C LYS A 26 8.05 -26.52 10.63
N PRO A 27 7.67 -27.79 10.88
CA PRO A 27 6.55 -28.39 10.18
C PRO A 27 5.23 -27.78 10.68
N GLY A 28 4.37 -27.34 9.76
CA GLY A 28 3.03 -26.81 10.07
C GLY A 28 2.95 -25.30 10.36
N HIS A 29 3.95 -24.51 9.95
CA HIS A 29 3.86 -23.05 10.03
C HIS A 29 2.75 -22.54 9.07
N PRO A 30 1.85 -21.63 9.51
CA PRO A 30 0.69 -21.20 8.73
C PRO A 30 1.04 -20.55 7.39
N HIS A 31 2.26 -20.01 7.28
CA HIS A 31 2.77 -19.33 6.09
C HIS A 31 3.93 -20.06 5.42
N MET A 32 4.15 -21.35 5.71
CA MET A 32 5.26 -22.11 5.11
C MET A 32 4.87 -23.55 4.74
N SER A 33 5.30 -23.97 3.55
CA SER A 33 5.24 -25.37 3.11
C SER A 33 6.33 -26.23 3.75
N ILE A 34 6.15 -27.55 3.70
CA ILE A 34 7.16 -28.55 4.09
C ILE A 34 8.45 -28.40 3.26
N GLU A 35 8.34 -27.90 2.02
CA GLU A 35 9.47 -27.60 1.13
C GLU A 35 10.20 -26.27 1.45
N GLY A 36 9.75 -25.53 2.46
CA GLY A 36 10.30 -24.20 2.79
C GLY A 36 9.80 -23.07 1.90
N ARG A 37 8.78 -23.31 1.06
CA ARG A 37 8.08 -22.25 0.30
C ARG A 37 7.26 -21.37 1.23
N VAL A 38 7.35 -20.05 1.05
CA VAL A 38 6.63 -19.07 1.86
C VAL A 38 5.31 -18.70 1.19
N TYR A 39 4.22 -18.76 1.95
CA TYR A 39 2.88 -18.36 1.52
C TYR A 39 2.39 -17.19 2.38
N LEU A 40 2.45 -15.98 1.82
CA LEU A 40 1.90 -14.78 2.44
C LEU A 40 0.64 -14.31 1.71
N PRO A 41 -0.35 -13.75 2.43
CA PRO A 41 -1.49 -13.08 1.80
C PRO A 41 -1.05 -12.03 0.77
N TYR A 42 0.08 -11.35 1.04
CA TYR A 42 0.71 -10.37 0.16
C TYR A 42 1.15 -10.95 -1.19
N LEU A 43 1.61 -12.21 -1.24
CA LEU A 43 1.99 -12.89 -2.49
C LEU A 43 0.75 -13.33 -3.28
N ASN A 44 -0.34 -13.70 -2.61
CA ASN A 44 -1.57 -14.15 -3.25
C ASN A 44 -2.35 -13.00 -3.93
N GLN A 45 -2.18 -11.77 -3.44
CA GLN A 45 -2.84 -10.58 -3.98
C GLN A 45 -1.87 -9.68 -4.77
N TRP A 46 -0.76 -10.24 -5.25
CA TRP A 46 0.28 -9.47 -5.94
C TRP A 46 -0.26 -8.78 -7.19
N GLN A 47 -0.05 -7.47 -7.27
CA GLN A 47 -0.33 -6.63 -8.44
C GLN A 47 0.95 -5.90 -8.84
N GLY A 48 1.33 -6.01 -10.11
CA GLY A 48 2.64 -5.55 -10.58
C GLY A 48 2.89 -4.03 -10.57
N LEU A 49 1.88 -3.20 -10.32
CA LEU A 49 2.04 -1.74 -10.23
C LEU A 49 2.01 -1.21 -8.79
N SER A 50 1.55 -1.99 -7.82
CA SER A 50 1.36 -1.53 -6.43
C SER A 50 2.16 -2.34 -5.41
N HIS A 51 2.56 -3.57 -5.75
CA HIS A 51 3.31 -4.45 -4.85
C HIS A 51 4.81 -4.43 -5.18
N ASN A 52 5.62 -4.29 -4.13
CA ASN A 52 7.07 -4.18 -4.22
C ASN A 52 7.75 -5.33 -3.45
N LEU A 53 8.99 -5.63 -3.83
CA LEU A 53 9.80 -6.64 -3.15
C LEU A 53 10.21 -6.21 -1.74
N VAL A 54 10.44 -4.91 -1.52
CA VAL A 54 10.84 -4.37 -0.22
C VAL A 54 9.72 -4.56 0.82
N THR A 55 8.49 -4.27 0.44
CA THR A 55 7.30 -4.48 1.28
C THR A 55 7.01 -5.96 1.53
N LEU A 56 7.32 -6.84 0.57
CA LEU A 56 7.31 -8.29 0.81
C LEU A 56 8.31 -8.69 1.90
N CYS A 57 9.54 -8.18 1.84
CA CYS A 57 10.57 -8.48 2.84
C CYS A 57 10.18 -7.99 4.25
N ASP A 58 9.57 -6.81 4.35
CA ASP A 58 9.10 -6.26 5.63
C ASP A 58 7.96 -7.12 6.21
N GLU A 59 7.01 -7.52 5.37
CA GLU A 59 5.91 -8.38 5.80
C GLU A 59 6.40 -9.80 6.18
N MET A 60 7.41 -10.33 5.48
CA MET A 60 8.11 -11.55 5.86
C MET A 60 8.80 -11.40 7.22
N ALA A 61 9.50 -10.28 7.46
CA ALA A 61 10.17 -10.03 8.73
C ALA A 61 9.17 -9.88 9.88
N ARG A 62 8.02 -9.25 9.65
CA ARG A 62 6.93 -9.12 10.63
C ARG A 62 6.34 -10.48 11.01
N VAL A 63 6.02 -11.30 10.01
CA VAL A 63 5.43 -12.64 10.24
C VAL A 63 6.44 -13.58 10.87
N PHE A 64 7.68 -13.61 10.40
CA PHE A 64 8.74 -14.46 10.95
C PHE A 64 9.31 -13.96 12.28
N GLY A 65 9.13 -12.68 12.60
CA GLY A 65 9.41 -12.12 13.92
C GLY A 65 8.39 -12.58 14.97
N LEU A 66 7.15 -12.87 14.57
CA LEU A 66 6.10 -13.40 15.45
C LEU A 66 6.19 -14.91 15.62
N ASP A 67 6.43 -15.65 14.53
CA ASP A 67 6.67 -17.10 14.58
C ASP A 67 7.89 -17.46 13.71
N PRO A 68 9.05 -17.79 14.31
CA PRO A 68 10.26 -18.07 13.55
C PRO A 68 10.11 -19.35 12.70
N PRO A 69 10.43 -19.31 11.40
CA PRO A 69 10.23 -20.44 10.48
C PRO A 69 11.28 -21.54 10.61
N VAL A 70 12.40 -21.26 11.30
CA VAL A 70 13.54 -22.18 11.49
C VAL A 70 13.86 -22.35 12.96
N PHE A 71 14.21 -23.58 13.35
CA PHE A 71 14.68 -23.91 14.68
C PHE A 71 16.09 -24.49 14.61
N ALA A 72 16.90 -24.22 15.64
CA ALA A 72 18.22 -24.82 15.74
C ALA A 72 18.10 -26.31 16.13
N ARG A 73 18.77 -27.17 15.38
CA ARG A 73 18.91 -28.59 15.70
C ARG A 73 19.87 -28.73 16.87
N VAL A 74 19.37 -29.13 18.04
CA VAL A 74 20.24 -29.49 19.17
C VAL A 74 21.07 -30.71 18.75
N SER A 75 22.38 -30.51 18.57
CA SER A 75 23.30 -31.60 18.35
C SER A 75 23.43 -32.38 19.65
N ALA A 76 22.92 -33.61 19.70
CA ALA A 76 23.09 -34.53 20.81
C ALA A 76 24.54 -35.05 20.84
N ALA A 77 25.49 -34.19 21.18
CA ALA A 77 26.87 -34.54 21.51
C ALA A 77 27.53 -33.40 22.31
N GLY A 78 27.44 -33.49 23.64
CA GLY A 78 28.36 -32.83 24.57
C GLY A 78 27.76 -31.79 25.52
N GLY A 79 27.74 -32.11 26.81
CA GLY A 79 28.00 -31.13 27.88
C GLY A 79 26.78 -30.64 28.66
N ALA A 80 26.83 -30.91 29.96
CA ALA A 80 25.81 -30.65 30.95
C ALA A 80 25.59 -29.16 31.29
N ALA A 81 24.34 -28.88 31.69
CA ALA A 81 23.91 -27.99 32.77
C ALA A 81 24.59 -26.61 32.89
N GLY A 82 23.88 -25.59 32.38
CA GLY A 82 24.16 -24.18 32.64
C GLY A 82 22.95 -23.32 32.33
N ALA A 83 21.85 -23.50 33.06
CA ALA A 83 20.68 -22.62 33.00
C ALA A 83 20.62 -21.74 34.27
N GLY A 84 21.10 -20.50 34.13
CA GLY A 84 20.65 -19.33 34.88
C GLY A 84 20.39 -18.25 33.82
N SER A 85 19.33 -17.45 33.82
CA SER A 85 18.66 -16.79 34.93
C SER A 85 17.24 -16.40 34.49
N GLY A 86 16.25 -16.72 35.31
CA GLY A 86 14.90 -16.17 35.27
C GLY A 86 14.29 -16.33 36.66
N GLY A 87 14.18 -15.22 37.40
CA GLY A 87 13.70 -15.15 38.78
C GLY A 87 12.31 -15.79 38.95
N ALA A 88 12.11 -16.64 39.95
CA ALA A 88 12.05 -16.35 41.39
C ALA A 88 10.74 -15.63 41.78
N GLY A 89 9.75 -16.43 42.15
CA GLY A 89 8.48 -15.97 42.69
C GLY A 89 7.53 -17.10 43.07
N ALA A 90 8.00 -18.15 43.76
CA ALA A 90 7.14 -19.14 44.39
C ALA A 90 7.67 -19.53 45.78
N ARG A 91 6.87 -19.24 46.80
CA ARG A 91 6.78 -19.98 48.07
C ARG A 91 5.27 -20.26 48.20
N GLY A 92 4.75 -21.48 48.21
CA GLY A 92 5.14 -22.65 48.98
C GLY A 92 4.69 -22.43 50.43
N GLY A 93 3.72 -23.13 51.02
CA GLY A 93 2.91 -24.25 50.57
C GLY A 93 1.85 -24.58 51.64
N SER A 94 1.05 -25.61 51.35
CA SER A 94 0.16 -26.43 52.19
C SER A 94 -0.10 -26.03 53.65
N ARG A 95 -1.37 -26.11 54.05
CA ARG A 95 -1.86 -27.25 54.85
C ARG A 95 -3.38 -27.28 54.98
N ILE A 96 -3.86 -28.52 54.99
CA ILE A 96 -5.23 -29.02 55.04
C ILE A 96 -5.52 -29.45 56.50
N SER A 97 -6.72 -29.07 57.00
CA SER A 97 -7.54 -29.70 58.08
C SER A 97 -6.96 -29.77 59.51
N PRO A 98 -7.73 -30.10 60.59
CA PRO A 98 -9.09 -30.68 60.66
C PRO A 98 -10.07 -30.14 61.76
N SER A 99 -11.31 -30.64 61.76
CA SER A 99 -12.26 -30.60 62.90
C SER A 99 -11.99 -31.76 63.91
N PRO A 100 -12.89 -32.03 64.88
CA PRO A 100 -12.80 -31.78 66.32
C PRO A 100 -12.37 -33.02 67.16
N ARG A 101 -11.96 -32.85 68.44
CA ARG A 101 -12.05 -33.94 69.43
C ARG A 101 -12.14 -33.48 70.89
N ARG A 102 -13.02 -34.22 71.57
CA ARG A 102 -13.44 -34.31 72.96
C ARG A 102 -12.37 -34.93 73.86
N GLU A 103 -12.31 -34.53 75.14
CA GLU A 103 -12.08 -35.39 76.32
C GLU A 103 -12.39 -34.67 77.66
N GLU A 104 -13.05 -35.39 78.56
CA GLU A 104 -13.39 -35.14 79.99
C GLU A 104 -12.38 -35.91 80.92
N PRO A 105 -12.48 -35.98 82.29
CA PRO A 105 -13.19 -35.17 83.32
C PRO A 105 -12.37 -34.81 84.62
N SER A 106 -13.08 -34.21 85.58
CA SER A 106 -12.94 -34.21 87.07
C SER A 106 -12.12 -33.08 87.74
N SER A 107 -12.52 -32.43 88.84
CA SER A 107 -13.73 -32.48 89.70
C SER A 107 -13.67 -31.33 90.73
N GLN A 108 -14.76 -30.59 90.99
CA GLN A 108 -15.18 -30.10 92.33
C GLN A 108 -16.54 -29.38 92.26
N SER A 109 -17.39 -29.64 93.27
CA SER A 109 -18.80 -29.25 93.45
C SER A 109 -18.94 -28.47 94.79
N PRO A 110 -20.12 -28.00 95.25
CA PRO A 110 -21.25 -27.29 94.60
C PRO A 110 -21.62 -25.98 95.37
N ARG A 111 -22.39 -25.06 94.76
CA ARG A 111 -23.24 -24.10 95.51
C ARG A 111 -24.56 -23.77 94.77
N PRO A 112 -25.64 -23.46 95.51
CA PRO A 112 -27.04 -23.71 95.15
C PRO A 112 -27.70 -22.63 94.26
N PRO A 113 -28.86 -22.93 93.64
CA PRO A 113 -29.51 -22.05 92.67
C PRO A 113 -30.36 -20.97 93.34
N PRO A 114 -30.36 -19.72 92.86
CA PRO A 114 -31.45 -18.80 93.13
C PRO A 114 -32.61 -19.15 92.19
N THR A 115 -33.64 -19.75 92.79
CA THR A 115 -35.06 -19.38 92.65
C THR A 115 -35.53 -18.96 91.25
N TYR A 116 -36.18 -19.92 90.58
CA TYR A 116 -37.27 -19.66 89.64
C TYR A 116 -38.31 -18.77 90.32
N ARG A 117 -38.38 -17.51 89.88
CA ARG A 117 -39.48 -16.62 90.20
C ARG A 117 -39.70 -15.67 89.02
N ASP A 118 -40.85 -15.88 88.38
CA ASP A 118 -41.59 -14.95 87.52
C ASP A 118 -40.86 -14.38 86.30
N ALA A 119 -40.90 -15.10 85.17
CA ALA A 119 -40.65 -14.53 83.85
C ALA A 119 -41.34 -15.33 82.73
N VAL A 120 -42.63 -15.66 82.88
CA VAL A 120 -43.41 -16.27 81.78
C VAL A 120 -44.10 -15.20 80.91
N GLU A 121 -43.93 -13.91 81.22
CA GLU A 121 -44.50 -12.79 80.43
C GLU A 121 -43.48 -11.96 79.64
N ASP A 122 -42.16 -12.15 79.88
CA ASP A 122 -41.08 -11.38 79.25
C ASP A 122 -40.35 -12.15 78.13
N THR A 123 -40.38 -13.49 78.13
CA THR A 123 -39.77 -14.29 77.06
C THR A 123 -40.46 -14.07 75.72
N ASP A 124 -41.79 -13.99 75.73
CA ASP A 124 -42.59 -13.81 74.51
C ASP A 124 -42.38 -12.40 73.93
N LYS A 125 -42.34 -11.37 74.77
CA LYS A 125 -42.03 -9.99 74.33
C LYS A 125 -40.60 -9.84 73.82
N VAL A 126 -39.64 -10.55 74.41
CA VAL A 126 -38.24 -10.56 73.95
C VAL A 126 -38.10 -11.34 72.64
N LEU A 127 -38.84 -12.43 72.47
CA LEU A 127 -38.91 -13.19 71.22
C LEU A 127 -39.55 -12.35 70.11
N GLU A 128 -40.66 -11.67 70.37
CA GLU A 128 -41.31 -10.76 69.42
C GLU A 128 -40.39 -9.61 69.00
N LYS A 129 -39.67 -8.99 69.94
CA LYS A 129 -38.65 -7.98 69.63
C LYS A 129 -37.53 -8.55 68.76
N ARG A 130 -37.01 -9.74 69.07
CA ARG A 130 -35.96 -10.39 68.28
C ARG A 130 -36.46 -10.79 66.88
N LEU A 131 -37.70 -11.24 66.76
CA LEU A 131 -38.32 -11.58 65.48
C LEU A 131 -38.56 -10.33 64.63
N THR A 132 -39.05 -9.25 65.23
CA THR A 132 -39.25 -7.98 64.53
C THR A 132 -37.93 -7.32 64.13
N GLU A 133 -36.88 -7.40 64.97
CA GLU A 133 -35.52 -6.96 64.63
C GLU A 133 -34.94 -7.77 63.47
N ARG A 134 -35.02 -9.11 63.51
CA ARG A 134 -34.58 -9.98 62.40
C ARG A 134 -35.35 -9.72 61.11
N LEU A 135 -36.65 -9.50 61.22
CA LEU A 135 -37.49 -9.16 60.07
C LEU A 135 -37.12 -7.78 59.51
N GLN A 136 -36.83 -6.81 60.37
CA GLN A 136 -36.39 -5.47 59.96
C GLN A 136 -35.00 -5.50 59.32
N GLU A 137 -34.06 -6.28 59.87
CA GLU A 137 -32.74 -6.51 59.28
C GLU A 137 -32.85 -7.18 57.91
N ASN A 138 -33.65 -8.25 57.81
CA ASN A 138 -33.87 -8.95 56.54
C ASN A 138 -34.53 -8.02 55.52
N LEU A 139 -35.56 -7.26 55.88
CA LEU A 139 -36.19 -6.30 54.97
C LEU A 139 -35.19 -5.24 54.50
N LYS A 140 -34.36 -4.68 55.40
CA LYS A 140 -33.32 -3.72 55.02
C LYS A 140 -32.29 -4.34 54.06
N HIS A 141 -31.89 -5.60 54.31
CA HIS A 141 -31.00 -6.33 53.43
C HIS A 141 -31.64 -6.57 52.05
N PHE A 142 -32.89 -7.03 52.01
CA PHE A 142 -33.64 -7.24 50.76
C PHE A 142 -33.80 -5.95 49.97
N TYR A 143 -34.19 -4.83 50.59
CA TYR A 143 -34.30 -3.55 49.89
C TYR A 143 -32.94 -3.05 49.38
N ARG A 144 -31.86 -3.30 50.12
CA ARG A 144 -30.50 -2.96 49.69
C ARG A 144 -30.05 -3.82 48.51
N ASP A 145 -30.29 -5.12 48.56
CA ASP A 145 -29.94 -6.06 47.49
C ASP A 145 -30.71 -5.75 46.21
N ILE A 146 -32.03 -5.55 46.32
CA ILE A 146 -32.90 -5.16 45.20
C ILE A 146 -32.43 -3.81 44.62
N GLY A 147 -32.05 -2.84 45.46
CA GLY A 147 -31.50 -1.56 45.00
C GLY A 147 -30.22 -1.73 44.18
N LEU A 148 -29.27 -2.53 44.68
CA LEU A 148 -28.02 -2.82 43.97
C LEU A 148 -28.26 -3.58 42.66
N GLU A 149 -29.22 -4.50 42.64
CA GLU A 149 -29.59 -5.24 41.43
C GLU A 149 -30.23 -4.32 40.39
N ILE A 150 -31.15 -3.43 40.79
CA ILE A 150 -31.75 -2.42 39.92
C ILE A 150 -30.67 -1.48 39.34
N ASP A 151 -29.75 -1.00 40.17
CA ASP A 151 -28.65 -0.14 39.71
C ASP A 151 -27.72 -0.88 38.73
N SER A 152 -27.42 -2.15 39.00
CA SER A 152 -26.65 -3.02 38.11
C SER A 152 -27.37 -3.21 36.77
N GLU A 153 -28.66 -3.55 36.76
CA GLU A 153 -29.43 -3.74 35.53
C GLU A 153 -29.60 -2.43 34.76
N TYR A 154 -29.83 -1.31 35.44
CA TYR A 154 -29.89 -0.01 34.80
C TYR A 154 -28.56 0.35 34.14
N SER A 155 -27.42 0.05 34.79
CA SER A 155 -26.10 0.28 34.21
C SER A 155 -25.89 -0.57 32.94
N LYS A 156 -26.29 -1.85 32.97
CA LYS A 156 -26.23 -2.75 31.80
C LYS A 156 -27.12 -2.24 30.67
N GLN A 157 -28.35 -1.84 30.98
CA GLN A 157 -29.28 -1.27 30.00
C GLN A 157 -28.70 0.00 29.36
N LYS A 158 -28.10 0.88 30.16
CA LYS A 158 -27.41 2.07 29.65
C LYS A 158 -26.26 1.70 28.73
N THR A 159 -25.41 0.74 29.11
CA THR A 159 -24.32 0.26 28.26
C THR A 159 -24.84 -0.34 26.95
N LEU A 160 -25.87 -1.19 26.99
CA LEU A 160 -26.51 -1.76 25.80
C LEU A 160 -27.10 -0.68 24.90
N GLN A 161 -27.78 0.32 25.47
CA GLN A 161 -28.29 1.46 24.71
C GLN A 161 -27.16 2.26 24.04
N THR A 162 -26.07 2.54 24.75
CA THR A 162 -24.92 3.23 24.15
C THR A 162 -24.27 2.41 23.05
N ASN A 163 -24.12 1.10 23.24
CA ASN A 163 -23.57 0.20 22.22
C ASN A 163 -24.48 0.12 21.00
N SER A 164 -25.79 0.02 21.19
CA SER A 164 -26.78 0.03 20.11
C SER A 164 -26.74 1.34 19.32
N GLN A 165 -26.61 2.48 19.99
CA GLN A 165 -26.48 3.78 19.34
C GLN A 165 -25.18 3.90 18.55
N ARG A 166 -24.05 3.41 19.10
CA ARG A 166 -22.76 3.35 18.41
C ARG A 166 -22.85 2.50 17.15
N ILE A 167 -23.40 1.29 17.25
CA ILE A 167 -23.59 0.40 16.10
C ILE A 167 -24.49 1.06 15.04
N ALA A 168 -25.56 1.74 15.43
CA ALA A 168 -26.42 2.46 14.50
C ALA A 168 -25.67 3.61 13.79
N ALA A 169 -24.83 4.37 14.51
CA ALA A 169 -24.00 5.42 13.94
C ALA A 169 -22.95 4.86 12.98
N ASP A 170 -22.26 3.78 13.38
CA ASP A 170 -21.24 3.10 12.57
C ASP A 170 -21.86 2.53 11.29
N LEU A 171 -23.03 1.89 11.37
CA LEU A 171 -23.78 1.43 10.20
C LEU A 171 -24.17 2.59 9.27
N GLY A 172 -24.55 3.73 9.83
CA GLY A 172 -24.82 4.95 9.07
C GLY A 172 -23.59 5.48 8.33
N ALA A 173 -22.43 5.50 9.01
CA ALA A 173 -21.16 5.90 8.42
C ALA A 173 -20.71 4.93 7.32
N PHE A 174 -20.83 3.62 7.53
CA PHE A 174 -20.53 2.62 6.50
C PHE A 174 -21.48 2.72 5.30
N ALA A 175 -22.77 3.02 5.52
CA ALA A 175 -23.72 3.24 4.44
C ALA A 175 -23.37 4.49 3.62
N GLN A 176 -22.84 5.55 4.25
CA GLN A 176 -22.32 6.73 3.55
C GLN A 176 -21.07 6.40 2.75
N GLN A 177 -20.05 5.79 3.38
CA GLN A 177 -18.82 5.37 2.70
C GLN A 177 -19.10 4.46 1.51
N LYS A 178 -20.05 3.52 1.64
CA LYS A 178 -20.48 2.67 0.53
C LYS A 178 -21.06 3.50 -0.62
N ARG A 179 -21.91 4.49 -0.32
CA ARG A 179 -22.48 5.39 -1.34
C ARG A 179 -21.39 6.20 -2.03
N ASP A 180 -20.42 6.70 -1.28
CA ASP A 180 -19.31 7.49 -1.81
C ASP A 180 -18.39 6.66 -2.71
N LEU A 181 -18.04 5.44 -2.29
CA LEU A 181 -17.25 4.51 -3.12
C LEU A 181 -17.99 4.12 -4.40
N VAL A 182 -19.29 3.86 -4.33
CA VAL A 182 -20.10 3.56 -5.52
C VAL A 182 -20.13 4.77 -6.46
N ALA A 183 -20.26 5.98 -5.94
CA ALA A 183 -20.20 7.21 -6.75
C ALA A 183 -18.82 7.39 -7.42
N GLN A 184 -17.72 7.13 -6.71
CA GLN A 184 -16.38 7.18 -7.28
C GLN A 184 -16.17 6.15 -8.40
N ILE A 185 -16.67 4.93 -8.21
CA ILE A 185 -16.63 3.89 -9.24
C ILE A 185 -17.41 4.33 -10.48
N GLN A 186 -18.58 4.95 -10.30
CA GLN A 186 -19.37 5.45 -11.43
C GLN A 186 -18.64 6.53 -12.23
N VAL A 187 -18.02 7.51 -11.55
CA VAL A 187 -17.22 8.55 -12.21
C VAL A 187 -16.02 7.94 -12.96
N ALA A 188 -15.35 6.95 -12.36
CA ALA A 188 -14.25 6.25 -13.01
C ALA A 188 -14.75 5.52 -14.28
N GLN A 189 -15.89 4.83 -14.21
CA GLN A 189 -16.51 4.16 -15.36
C GLN A 189 -16.87 5.13 -16.49
N GLU A 190 -17.44 6.29 -16.16
CA GLU A 190 -17.73 7.35 -17.14
C GLU A 190 -16.44 7.87 -17.80
N SER A 191 -15.36 8.03 -17.03
CA SER A 191 -14.07 8.46 -17.56
C SER A 191 -13.44 7.43 -18.49
N VAL A 192 -13.53 6.13 -18.17
CA VAL A 192 -13.06 5.02 -19.02
C VAL A 192 -13.88 4.97 -20.31
N SER A 193 -15.21 5.04 -20.20
CA SER A 193 -16.10 5.02 -21.38
C SER A 193 -15.80 6.17 -22.33
N ARG A 194 -15.46 7.36 -21.80
CA ARG A 194 -15.03 8.51 -22.60
C ARG A 194 -13.69 8.27 -23.30
N LEU A 195 -12.74 7.64 -22.61
CA LEU A 195 -11.44 7.29 -23.20
C LEU A 195 -11.58 6.23 -24.29
N ASP A 196 -12.43 5.22 -24.09
CA ASP A 196 -12.71 4.20 -25.10
C ASP A 196 -13.32 4.81 -26.37
N LEU A 197 -14.26 5.76 -26.23
CA LEU A 197 -14.82 6.48 -27.37
C LEU A 197 -13.74 7.28 -28.11
N TRP A 198 -12.88 8.00 -27.38
CA TRP A 198 -11.79 8.76 -27.97
C TRP A 198 -10.76 7.87 -28.67
N LEU A 199 -10.44 6.71 -28.09
CA LEU A 199 -9.56 5.72 -28.71
C LEU A 199 -10.18 5.12 -29.97
N ALA A 200 -11.48 4.85 -29.98
CA ALA A 200 -12.19 4.37 -31.17
C ALA A 200 -12.20 5.41 -32.30
N GLU A 201 -12.42 6.69 -31.96
CA GLU A 201 -12.32 7.79 -32.91
C GLU A 201 -10.91 7.88 -33.50
N ARG A 202 -9.87 7.88 -32.65
CA ARG A 202 -8.46 7.93 -33.08
C ARG A 202 -8.03 6.70 -33.88
N ALA A 203 -8.54 5.52 -33.52
CA ALA A 203 -8.30 4.30 -34.30
C ALA A 203 -8.93 4.41 -35.69
N SER A 204 -10.16 4.95 -35.79
CA SER A 204 -10.80 5.18 -37.09
C SER A 204 -10.07 6.24 -37.93
N GLU A 205 -9.52 7.28 -37.30
CA GLU A 205 -8.66 8.27 -37.97
C GLU A 205 -7.36 7.62 -38.45
N ALA A 206 -6.75 6.75 -37.64
CA ALA A 206 -5.55 6.02 -37.99
C ALA A 206 -5.79 5.02 -39.15
N ASP A 207 -6.92 4.30 -39.15
CA ASP A 207 -7.32 3.40 -40.24
C ASP A 207 -7.61 4.19 -41.53
N GLN A 208 -8.25 5.36 -41.42
CA GLN A 208 -8.45 6.25 -42.57
C GLN A 208 -7.12 6.80 -43.09
N ALA A 209 -6.19 7.20 -42.20
CA ALA A 209 -4.86 7.64 -42.58
C ALA A 209 -4.04 6.51 -43.22
N ALA A 210 -4.11 5.29 -42.68
CA ALA A 210 -3.48 4.11 -43.26
C ALA A 210 -4.09 3.78 -44.64
N ALA A 211 -5.41 3.89 -44.81
CA ALA A 211 -6.07 3.70 -46.11
C ALA A 211 -5.69 4.78 -47.13
N GLN A 212 -5.46 6.03 -46.69
CA GLN A 212 -4.93 7.10 -47.53
C GLN A 212 -3.46 6.86 -47.89
N GLN A 213 -2.64 6.36 -46.95
CA GLN A 213 -1.25 5.97 -47.18
C GLN A 213 -1.13 4.79 -48.15
N HIS A 214 -1.97 3.75 -48.01
CA HIS A 214 -2.00 2.60 -48.94
C HIS A 214 -2.38 2.97 -50.39
N LYS A 215 -3.06 4.10 -50.63
CA LYS A 215 -3.31 4.61 -51.99
C LYS A 215 -2.11 5.36 -52.59
N ALA A 216 -1.16 5.77 -51.77
CA ALA A 216 0.03 6.52 -52.19
C ALA A 216 1.30 5.66 -52.27
N ASP A 217 1.26 4.41 -51.78
CA ASP A 217 2.47 3.64 -51.54
C ASP A 217 2.91 2.77 -52.72
N GLY A 218 3.49 3.44 -53.71
CA GLY A 218 4.54 2.90 -54.57
C GLY A 218 5.93 3.43 -54.18
N SER A 219 6.08 4.14 -53.05
CA SER A 219 7.34 4.80 -52.71
C SER A 219 7.57 4.92 -51.20
N SER A 220 8.25 3.91 -50.67
CA SER A 220 9.15 3.94 -49.50
C SER A 220 8.67 4.58 -48.19
N CYS A 221 8.23 3.72 -47.28
CA CYS A 221 8.62 3.61 -45.88
C CYS A 221 8.82 4.90 -45.05
N GLY A 222 7.81 5.22 -44.25
CA GLY A 222 7.92 6.15 -43.12
C GLY A 222 6.71 7.07 -43.07
N PHE A 223 6.11 7.22 -41.89
CA PHE A 223 5.23 8.35 -41.63
C PHE A 223 6.02 9.61 -41.98
N ASP A 224 5.57 10.35 -43.00
CA ASP A 224 6.25 11.54 -43.49
C ASP A 224 6.08 12.66 -42.47
N VAL A 225 6.93 12.65 -41.44
CA VAL A 225 6.96 13.64 -40.34
C VAL A 225 7.06 15.06 -40.90
N ASP A 226 7.74 15.21 -42.04
CA ASP A 226 7.98 16.49 -42.69
C ASP A 226 6.69 17.11 -43.28
N ARG A 227 5.66 16.30 -43.56
CA ARG A 227 4.32 16.80 -43.95
C ARG A 227 3.47 17.28 -42.77
N VAL A 228 3.73 16.77 -41.58
CA VAL A 228 2.99 17.16 -40.37
C VAL A 228 3.61 18.40 -39.72
N LEU A 229 4.94 18.53 -39.84
CA LEU A 229 5.71 19.63 -39.30
C LEU A 229 6.07 20.63 -40.40
N THR A 230 5.06 21.26 -41.00
CA THR A 230 5.30 22.35 -41.96
C THR A 230 5.49 23.68 -41.24
N ALA A 231 6.25 24.59 -41.85
CA ALA A 231 6.45 25.93 -41.34
C ALA A 231 5.12 26.72 -41.35
N MET A 232 4.95 27.64 -40.40
CA MET A 232 3.71 28.40 -40.23
C MET A 232 3.42 29.40 -41.37
N ASP A 233 4.45 29.78 -42.14
CA ASP A 233 4.38 30.80 -43.18
C ASP A 233 5.23 30.40 -44.40
N PRO A 234 4.79 30.62 -45.66
CA PRO A 234 5.56 30.28 -46.86
C PRO A 234 6.97 30.88 -46.91
N CYS A 235 7.20 32.05 -46.29
CA CYS A 235 8.54 32.63 -46.22
C CYS A 235 9.44 31.83 -45.26
N SER A 236 8.89 31.37 -44.12
CA SER A 236 9.61 30.51 -43.17
C SER A 236 9.91 29.13 -43.74
N GLU A 237 9.01 28.57 -44.55
CA GLU A 237 9.25 27.33 -45.29
C GLU A 237 10.43 27.49 -46.25
N LYS A 238 10.44 28.57 -47.03
CA LYS A 238 11.55 28.83 -47.96
C LYS A 238 12.88 29.08 -47.25
N ILE A 239 12.86 29.69 -46.07
CA ILE A 239 14.07 29.84 -45.23
C ILE A 239 14.57 28.47 -44.76
N LEU A 240 13.69 27.57 -44.31
CA LEU A 240 14.10 26.22 -43.89
C LEU A 240 14.75 25.44 -45.04
N GLU A 241 14.20 25.51 -46.25
CA GLU A 241 14.77 24.88 -47.44
C GLU A 241 16.16 25.45 -47.78
N LEU A 242 16.32 26.77 -47.77
CA LEU A 242 17.63 27.39 -48.09
C LEU A 242 18.69 27.12 -47.03
N VAL A 243 18.28 27.04 -45.76
CA VAL A 243 19.19 26.72 -44.65
C VAL A 243 19.61 25.26 -44.74
N SER A 244 18.69 24.33 -45.01
CA SER A 244 19.01 22.91 -45.18
C SER A 244 19.92 22.67 -46.39
N GLU A 245 19.66 23.36 -47.51
CA GLU A 245 20.56 23.38 -48.68
C GLU A 245 21.96 23.91 -48.31
N ASN A 246 22.05 25.01 -47.55
CA ASN A 246 23.35 25.56 -47.14
C ASN A 246 24.14 24.57 -46.26
N THR A 247 23.48 23.91 -45.30
CA THR A 247 24.14 22.91 -44.45
C THR A 247 24.55 21.67 -45.25
N ALA A 248 23.72 21.22 -46.19
CA ALA A 248 24.06 20.10 -47.07
C ALA A 248 25.26 20.41 -47.97
N ILE A 249 25.41 21.66 -48.41
CA ILE A 249 26.59 22.12 -49.16
C ILE A 249 27.84 22.10 -48.28
N GLU A 250 27.74 22.50 -47.00
CA GLU A 250 28.87 22.45 -46.06
C GLU A 250 29.35 21.01 -45.83
N ASP A 251 28.42 20.07 -45.67
CA ASP A 251 28.72 18.63 -45.56
C ASP A 251 29.33 18.08 -46.86
N ALA A 252 28.81 18.49 -48.03
CA ALA A 252 29.36 18.09 -49.33
C ALA A 252 30.79 18.62 -49.53
N LEU A 253 31.07 19.87 -49.12
CA LEU A 253 32.41 20.44 -49.16
C LEU A 253 33.36 19.68 -48.23
N PHE A 254 32.91 19.32 -47.03
CA PHE A 254 33.70 18.51 -46.10
C PHE A 254 33.99 17.10 -46.66
N ALA A 255 33.01 16.46 -47.31
CA ALA A 255 33.20 15.17 -47.95
C ALA A 255 34.18 15.25 -49.13
N LEU A 256 34.13 16.32 -49.93
CA LEU A 256 35.08 16.56 -51.02
C LEU A 256 36.50 16.81 -50.52
N ASP A 257 36.67 17.55 -49.42
CA ASP A 257 37.99 17.77 -48.79
C ASP A 257 38.58 16.45 -48.28
N ARG A 258 37.74 15.61 -47.66
CA ARG A 258 38.12 14.26 -47.26
C ARG A 258 38.49 13.37 -48.45
N ALA A 259 37.74 13.46 -49.56
CA ALA A 259 38.00 12.69 -50.77
C ALA A 259 39.33 13.08 -51.45
N LEU A 260 39.69 14.37 -51.40
CA LEU A 260 40.99 14.87 -51.87
C LEU A 260 42.13 14.32 -51.00
N ASN A 261 41.99 14.33 -49.67
CA ASN A 261 43.00 13.80 -48.76
C ASN A 261 43.25 12.29 -48.89
N HIS A 262 42.28 11.54 -49.43
CA HIS A 262 42.41 10.11 -49.72
C HIS A 262 42.85 9.83 -51.18
N ASP A 263 43.27 10.85 -51.93
CA ASP A 263 43.67 10.78 -53.35
C ASP A 263 42.61 10.18 -54.28
N THR A 264 41.33 10.20 -53.89
CA THR A 264 40.22 9.64 -54.69
C THR A 264 39.76 10.58 -55.80
N ILE A 265 40.01 11.88 -55.66
CA ILE A 265 39.61 12.93 -56.61
C ILE A 265 40.83 13.78 -56.93
N ASP A 266 41.05 14.07 -58.22
CA ASP A 266 42.11 14.98 -58.65
C ASP A 266 41.82 16.44 -58.23
N ILE A 267 42.87 17.19 -57.93
CA ILE A 267 42.78 18.57 -57.43
C ILE A 267 42.04 19.49 -58.41
N THR A 268 42.15 19.25 -59.72
CA THR A 268 41.44 20.06 -60.72
C THR A 268 39.93 19.82 -60.69
N THR A 269 39.50 18.61 -60.33
CA THR A 269 38.09 18.23 -60.18
C THR A 269 37.55 18.78 -58.86
N PHE A 270 38.32 18.69 -57.78
CA PHE A 270 38.01 19.32 -56.49
C PHE A 270 37.77 20.83 -56.63
N LEU A 271 38.69 21.58 -57.23
CA LEU A 271 38.56 23.03 -57.40
C LEU A 271 37.34 23.43 -58.24
N ARG A 272 36.96 22.60 -59.23
CA ARG A 272 35.78 22.83 -60.06
C ARG A 272 34.49 22.69 -59.25
N GLU A 273 34.38 21.63 -58.46
CA GLU A 273 33.18 21.37 -57.66
C GLU A 273 33.08 22.31 -56.46
N VAL A 274 34.18 22.60 -55.75
CA VAL A 274 34.20 23.61 -54.67
C VAL A 274 33.75 24.97 -55.19
N ARG A 275 34.14 25.38 -56.40
CA ARG A 275 33.70 26.64 -56.99
C ARG A 275 32.20 26.67 -57.31
N LYS A 276 31.63 25.56 -57.77
CA LYS A 276 30.19 25.43 -58.03
C LYS A 276 29.39 25.46 -56.73
N LEU A 277 29.80 24.65 -55.74
CA LEU A 277 29.18 24.56 -54.42
C LEU A 277 29.24 25.89 -53.66
N SER A 278 30.40 26.56 -53.64
CA SER A 278 30.55 27.88 -53.00
C SER A 278 29.72 28.98 -53.67
N ARG A 279 29.55 28.94 -55.01
CA ARG A 279 28.63 29.83 -55.71
C ARG A 279 27.17 29.59 -55.27
N ASN A 280 26.75 28.34 -55.18
CA ASN A 280 25.41 27.99 -54.71
C ASN A 280 25.22 28.37 -53.24
N GLN A 281 26.21 28.11 -52.38
CA GLN A 281 26.22 28.50 -50.98
C GLN A 281 26.05 30.01 -50.81
N PHE A 282 26.76 30.81 -51.61
CA PHE A 282 26.61 32.26 -51.60
C PHE A 282 25.20 32.69 -51.98
N LEU A 283 24.59 32.07 -52.99
CA LEU A 283 23.22 32.36 -53.40
C LEU A 283 22.21 31.99 -52.32
N CYS A 284 22.31 30.81 -51.70
CA CYS A 284 21.42 30.38 -50.62
C CYS A 284 21.53 31.32 -49.41
N ARG A 285 22.75 31.71 -49.01
CA ARG A 285 22.99 32.66 -47.90
C ARG A 285 22.47 34.07 -48.22
N ALA A 286 22.66 34.56 -49.45
CA ALA A 286 22.15 35.86 -49.87
C ALA A 286 20.61 35.88 -49.89
N HIS A 287 19.99 34.81 -50.40
CA HIS A 287 18.55 34.69 -50.45
C HIS A 287 17.93 34.57 -49.04
N THR A 288 18.57 33.80 -48.14
CA THR A 288 18.17 33.72 -46.73
C THR A 288 18.20 35.08 -46.04
N LYS A 289 19.29 35.86 -46.22
CA LYS A 289 19.38 37.22 -45.67
C LYS A 289 18.25 38.13 -46.16
N LYS A 290 17.96 38.09 -47.47
CA LYS A 290 16.87 38.87 -48.06
C LYS A 290 15.51 38.47 -47.51
N LEU A 291 15.24 37.18 -47.35
CA LEU A 291 13.97 36.70 -46.81
C LEU A 291 13.81 37.05 -45.32
N VAL A 292 14.89 36.98 -44.54
CA VAL A 292 14.89 37.43 -43.14
C VAL A 292 14.62 38.93 -43.05
N GLU A 293 15.23 39.75 -43.91
CA GLU A 293 14.95 41.18 -43.98
C GLU A 293 13.47 41.44 -44.28
N VAL A 294 12.89 40.74 -45.26
CA VAL A 294 11.46 40.83 -45.59
C VAL A 294 10.57 40.42 -44.42
N GLN A 295 10.89 39.33 -43.71
CA GLN A 295 10.15 38.92 -42.52
C GLN A 295 10.22 39.95 -41.38
N THR A 296 11.37 40.60 -41.19
CA THR A 296 11.49 41.65 -40.16
C THR A 296 10.71 42.92 -40.51
N THR A 297 10.58 43.25 -41.80
CA THR A 297 9.77 44.40 -42.26
C THR A 297 8.28 44.09 -42.22
N ASP A 298 7.88 42.87 -42.59
CA ASP A 298 6.47 42.44 -42.63
C ASP A 298 5.92 42.05 -41.25
N ALA A 299 6.77 41.77 -40.25
CA ALA A 299 6.36 41.55 -38.86
C ALA A 299 6.17 42.85 -38.06
N HIS A 300 6.50 44.02 -38.63
CA HIS A 300 6.36 45.33 -37.98
C HIS A 300 4.92 45.88 -37.86
N PRO A 301 3.91 45.51 -38.69
CA PRO A 301 2.53 45.95 -38.49
C PRO A 301 1.69 45.05 -37.55
N ASP A 302 1.96 43.74 -37.44
CA ASP A 302 0.99 42.79 -36.86
C ASP A 302 1.19 42.41 -35.38
N ARG A 303 2.27 42.87 -34.73
CA ARG A 303 2.53 42.57 -33.30
C ARG A 303 1.85 43.49 -32.29
N GLN A 304 1.06 44.49 -32.73
CA GLN A 304 0.41 45.43 -31.79
C GLN A 304 -0.93 44.94 -31.21
N HIS A 305 -1.41 43.75 -31.59
CA HIS A 305 -2.66 43.20 -31.06
C HIS A 305 -2.45 41.80 -30.48
N LEU A 306 -1.66 41.66 -29.42
CA LEU A 306 -1.87 40.58 -28.45
C LEU A 306 -1.27 40.93 -27.08
N HIS A 307 -2.18 41.02 -26.11
CA HIS A 307 -2.02 41.04 -24.65
C HIS A 307 -1.82 42.37 -23.92
N PRO A 308 -2.34 42.49 -22.67
CA PRO A 308 -2.76 41.42 -21.74
C PRO A 308 -4.23 41.01 -21.79
#